data_AF-A0A3M1ZPD9-F1
#
_entry.id   AF-A0A3M1ZPD9-F1
#
_cell.length_a   1.000
_cell.length_b   1.000
_cell.length_c   1.000
_cell.angle_alpha   90.00
_cell.angle_beta   90.00
_cell.angle_gamma   90.00
#
_symmetry.space_group_name_H-M   'P 1'
#
loop_
_entity.id
_entity.type
_entity.pdbx_description
1 polymer ?
#
loop_
_entity_poly.entity_id
_entity_poly.type
_entity_poly.pdbx_seq_one_letter_code
_entity_poly.pdbx_strand_id
1 'polypeptide(L)' 'MCLGGFVLVEEKKKAAYRLGVITFVILAVLTVAEYYASVSLAASAVIMFIIAFLKAGVIVQNFMHISRLWREEGH' A
#
# COMPACT_ATOMS: atom_id res chain seq x y z
N MET A 1 -17.70 20.18 26.79
CA MET A 1 -17.19 20.00 25.41
C MET A 1 -16.07 18.95 25.43
N CYS A 2 -16.39 17.66 25.42
CA CYS A 2 -15.40 16.57 25.39
C CYS A 2 -15.61 15.57 24.25
N LEU A 3 -16.71 15.71 23.48
CA LEU A 3 -17.07 14.77 22.41
C LEU A 3 -16.30 15.01 21.09
N GLY A 4 -15.77 16.22 20.88
CA GLY A 4 -15.13 16.60 19.61
C GLY A 4 -13.75 15.96 19.39
N GLY A 5 -12.98 15.67 20.44
CA GLY A 5 -11.65 15.06 20.28
C GLY A 5 -11.70 13.60 19.84
N PHE A 6 -12.66 12.83 20.37
CA PHE A 6 -12.77 11.39 20.10
C PHE A 6 -13.23 11.09 18.67
N VAL A 7 -14.15 11.89 18.12
CA VAL A 7 -14.66 11.72 16.75
C VAL A 7 -13.56 11.99 15.70
N LEU A 8 -12.67 12.94 15.96
CA LEU A 8 -11.62 13.34 15.02
C LEU A 8 -10.52 12.27 14.92
N VAL A 9 -10.27 11.52 16.01
CA VAL A 9 -9.35 10.37 16.03
C VAL A 9 -9.91 9.17 15.25
N GLU A 10 -11.20 8.87 15.39
CA GLU A 10 -11.84 7.77 14.63
C GLU A 10 -11.81 8.04 13.12
N GLU A 11 -12.09 9.27 12.69
CA GLU A 11 -12.06 9.66 11.27
C GLU A 11 -10.64 9.58 10.67
N LYS A 12 -9.62 9.92 11.46
CA LYS A 12 -8.20 9.84 11.10
C LYS A 12 -7.73 8.39 10.94
N LYS A 13 -8.05 7.52 11.90
CA LYS A 13 -7.78 6.07 11.82
C LYS A 13 -8.43 5.45 10.58
N LYS A 14 -9.68 5.84 10.29
CA LYS A 14 -10.43 5.37 9.12
C LYS A 14 -9.79 5.83 7.81
N ALA A 15 -9.24 7.04 7.75
CA ALA A 15 -8.52 7.54 6.58
C ALA A 15 -7.21 6.80 6.32
N ALA A 16 -6.43 6.55 7.37
CA ALA A 16 -5.19 5.78 7.27
C ALA A 16 -5.45 4.33 6.83
N TYR A 17 -6.50 3.70 7.38
CA TYR A 17 -6.86 2.33 7.00
C TYR A 17 -7.30 2.23 5.53
N ARG A 18 -8.06 3.22 5.02
CA ARG A 18 -8.45 3.27 3.60
C ARG A 18 -7.24 3.33 2.67
N LEU A 19 -6.23 4.14 2.99
CA LEU A 19 -5.00 4.24 2.17
C LEU A 19 -4.23 2.92 2.13
N GLY A 20 -4.07 2.26 3.29
CA GLY A 20 -3.44 0.94 3.36
C GLY A 20 -4.20 -0.10 2.54
N VAL A 21 -5.52 -0.13 2.65
CA VAL A 21 -6.40 -1.06 1.90
C VAL A 21 -6.33 -0.79 0.40
N ILE A 22 -6.41 0.48 -0.05
CA ILE A 22 -6.32 0.84 -1.48
C ILE A 22 -4.97 0.36 -2.06
N THR A 23 -3.89 0.58 -1.33
CA THR A 23 -2.54 0.19 -1.77
C THR A 23 -2.37 -1.31 -1.82
N PHE A 24 -2.90 -2.02 -0.82
CA PHE A 24 -2.93 -3.48 -0.79
C PHE A 24 -3.72 -4.05 -1.97
N VAL A 25 -4.88 -3.46 -2.30
CA VAL A 25 -5.68 -3.86 -3.47
C VAL A 25 -4.91 -3.63 -4.77
N ILE A 26 -4.25 -2.49 -4.95
CA ILE A 26 -3.43 -2.21 -6.13
C ILE A 26 -2.30 -3.24 -6.28
N LEU A 27 -1.59 -3.54 -5.18
CA LEU A 27 -0.52 -4.54 -5.18
C LEU A 27 -1.04 -5.95 -5.46
N ALA A 28 -2.20 -6.31 -4.91
CA ALA A 28 -2.83 -7.60 -5.14
C ALA A 28 -3.22 -7.78 -6.62
N VAL A 29 -3.85 -6.77 -7.22
CA VAL A 29 -4.21 -6.78 -8.65
C VAL A 29 -2.96 -6.88 -9.52
N LEU A 30 -1.91 -6.11 -9.21
CA LEU A 30 -0.64 -6.15 -9.95
C LEU A 30 0.05 -7.52 -9.83
N THR A 31 -0.13 -8.21 -8.71
CA THR A 31 0.41 -9.56 -8.49
C THR A 31 -0.35 -10.61 -9.28
N VAL A 32 -1.68 -10.51 -9.34
CA VAL A 32 -2.51 -11.42 -10.17
C VAL A 32 -2.15 -11.25 -11.65
N ALA A 33 -2.06 -10.00 -12.13
CA ALA A 33 -1.68 -9.72 -13.51
C ALA A 33 -0.29 -10.26 -13.87
N GLU A 34 0.70 -10.10 -12.98
CA GLU A 34 2.03 -10.67 -13.16
C GLU A 34 2.00 -12.20 -13.19
N TYR A 35 1.26 -12.85 -12.28
CA TYR A 35 1.14 -14.30 -12.26
C TYR A 35 0.60 -14.83 -13.58
N TYR A 36 -0.46 -14.22 -14.12
CA TYR A 36 -1.01 -14.58 -15.42
C TYR A 36 -0.02 -14.34 -16.57
N ALA A 37 0.73 -13.23 -16.56
CA ALA A 37 1.76 -12.95 -17.54
C ALA A 37 2.92 -13.98 -17.45
N SER A 38 3.30 -14.38 -16.25
CA SER A 38 4.34 -15.39 -16.00
C SER A 38 3.96 -16.74 -16.58
N VAL A 39 2.74 -17.19 -16.28
CA VAL A 39 2.21 -18.48 -16.73
C VAL A 39 2.00 -18.50 -18.25
N SER A 40 1.53 -17.39 -18.84
CA SER A 40 1.16 -17.35 -20.26
C SER A 40 2.34 -17.09 -21.20
N LEU A 41 3.34 -16.30 -20.78
CA LEU A 41 4.47 -15.90 -21.63
C LEU A 41 5.78 -16.63 -21.31
N ALA A 42 5.77 -17.58 -20.35
CA ALA A 42 6.99 -18.22 -19.84
C ALA A 42 8.09 -17.19 -19.53
N ALA A 43 7.69 -16.08 -18.90
CA ALA A 43 8.56 -14.95 -18.67
C ALA A 43 9.76 -15.38 -17.80
N SER A 44 10.97 -15.09 -18.27
CA SER A 44 12.21 -15.42 -17.58
C SER A 44 12.22 -14.87 -16.16
N ALA A 45 12.77 -15.65 -15.21
CA ALA A 45 12.86 -15.26 -13.79
C ALA A 45 13.46 -13.86 -13.57
N VAL A 46 14.37 -13.42 -14.46
CA VAL A 46 14.97 -12.07 -14.43
C VAL A 46 13.92 -10.96 -14.62
N ILE A 47 12.95 -11.13 -15.52
CA ILE A 47 11.87 -10.15 -15.74
C ILE A 47 10.95 -10.06 -14.52
N MET A 48 10.68 -11.20 -13.87
CA MET A 48 9.88 -11.25 -12.63
C MET A 48 10.56 -10.51 -11.47
N PHE A 49 11.90 -10.63 -11.36
CA PHE A 49 12.65 -9.87 -10.35
C PHE A 49 12.55 -8.36 -10.55
N ILE A 50 12.59 -7.88 -11.80
CA ILE A 50 12.44 -6.45 -12.09
C ILE A 50 11.04 -5.94 -11.69
N ILE A 51 10.00 -6.71 -11.99
CA ILE A 51 8.61 -6.38 -11.60
C ILE A 51 8.46 -6.41 -10.07
N ALA A 52 9.10 -7.36 -9.39
CA ALA A 52 9.15 -7.41 -7.93
C ALA A 52 9.83 -6.19 -7.31
N PHE A 53 10.90 -5.67 -7.92
CA PHE A 53 11.54 -4.41 -7.50
C PHE A 53 10.63 -3.20 -7.70
N LEU A 54 9.88 -3.13 -8.79
CA LEU A 54 8.89 -2.07 -9.00
C LEU A 54 7.79 -2.10 -7.93
N LYS A 55 7.30 -3.28 -7.57
CA LYS A 55 6.35 -3.46 -6.46
C LYS A 55 6.93 -2.98 -5.12
N ALA A 56 8.18 -3.35 -4.83
CA ALA A 56 8.87 -2.90 -3.62
C ALA A 56 9.02 -1.37 -3.58
N GLY A 57 9.31 -0.73 -4.72
CA GLY A 57 9.36 0.73 -4.83
C GLY A 57 8.02 1.41 -4.53
N VAL A 58 6.91 0.87 -5.06
CA VAL A 58 5.56 1.36 -4.77
C VAL A 58 5.21 1.22 -3.29
N ILE A 59 5.57 0.08 -2.68
CA ILE A 59 5.38 -0.15 -1.24
C ILE A 59 6.18 0.87 -0.43
N VAL A 60 7.48 1.04 -0.70
CA VAL A 60 8.34 1.99 0.03
C VAL A 60 7.80 3.41 -0.13
N GLN A 61 7.43 3.84 -1.33
CA GLN A 61 6.92 5.20 -1.52
C GLN A 61 5.59 5.42 -0.79
N ASN A 62 4.68 4.46 -0.88
CA ASN A 62 3.34 4.59 -0.32
C ASN A 62 3.27 4.28 1.18
N PHE A 63 4.19 3.51 1.73
CA PHE A 63 4.25 3.18 3.16
C PHE A 63 5.33 3.95 3.92
N MET A 64 6.50 4.29 3.34
CA MET A 64 7.55 5.07 4.03
C MET A 64 7.37 6.59 3.90
N HIS A 65 6.78 7.09 2.81
CA HIS A 65 6.56 8.53 2.66
C HIS A 65 5.22 8.98 3.29
N ILE A 66 4.19 8.12 3.31
CA ILE A 66 2.91 8.36 4.00
C ILE A 66 2.98 7.99 5.48
N SER A 67 3.89 7.13 5.95
CA SER A 67 4.09 6.97 7.41
C SER A 67 4.61 8.23 8.10
N ARG A 68 4.99 9.28 7.35
CA ARG A 68 5.20 10.61 7.93
C ARG A 68 3.90 11.27 8.41
N LEU A 69 2.74 10.94 7.81
CA LEU A 69 1.42 11.32 8.34
C LEU A 69 1.01 10.47 9.56
N TRP A 70 1.60 9.28 9.69
CA TRP A 70 1.38 8.39 10.85
C TRP A 70 2.17 8.83 12.10
N ARG A 71 3.17 9.71 11.94
CA ARG A 71 3.97 10.24 13.06
C ARG A 71 3.38 11.50 13.71
N GLU A 72 2.33 12.09 13.14
CA GLU A 72 1.60 13.21 13.74
C GLU A 72 0.44 12.73 14.66
N GLU A 73 0.37 11.43 14.95
CA GLU A 73 -0.69 10.81 15.78
C GLU A 73 -0.14 10.08 17.01
N GLY A 74 1.13 10.33 17.35
CA GLY A 74 1.77 9.78 18.54
C GLY A 74 2.06 10.85 19.59
N HIS A 75 1.06 11.63 20.01
CA HIS A 75 1.01 12.38 21.29
C HIS A 75 -0.44 12.70 21.65
#